data_AF-A0A5K4E8T5-F1
#
_entry.id   AF-A0A5K4E8T5-F1
#
_cell.length_a   1.000
_cell.length_b   1.000
_cell.length_c   1.000
_cell.angle_alpha   90.00
_cell.angle_beta   90.00
_cell.angle_gamma   90.00
#
_symmetry.space_group_name_H-M   'P 1'
#
loop_
_entity.id
_entity.type
_entity.pdbx_description
1 polymer ?
#
loop_
_entity_poly.entity_id
_entity_poly.type
_entity_poly.pdbx_seq_one_letter_code
_entity_poly.pdbx_strand_id
1 'polypeptide(L)'
;MKSFLVKSCGNYLFTAMTEHGEEVFVSIPERFRNTFYFAQGGFVVCSPLDSKKVKGEIRTVLQKDNIKALINEGRWPETFTVNISKESSIKNDNYIPEDMLPSSSDSSDTESECISDNN
;
A
#
# COMPACT_ATOMS: atom_id res chain seq x y z
N MET A 1 -12.81 15.12 -1.54
CA MET A 1 -13.53 13.90 -1.95
C MET A 1 -12.70 12.67 -1.59
N LYS A 2 -13.34 11.55 -1.25
CA LYS A 2 -12.67 10.25 -1.06
C LYS A 2 -12.68 9.51 -2.40
N SER A 3 -11.57 8.87 -2.76
CA SER A 3 -11.44 8.19 -4.04
C SER A 3 -10.56 6.95 -3.91
N PHE A 4 -10.87 5.93 -4.72
CA PHE A 4 -10.12 4.68 -4.78
C PHE A 4 -9.25 4.67 -6.04
N LEU A 5 -7.94 4.46 -5.92
CA LEU A 5 -7.03 4.45 -7.07
C LEU A 5 -7.19 3.16 -7.88
N VAL A 6 -7.66 3.28 -9.12
CA VAL A 6 -7.92 2.15 -10.02
C VAL A 6 -6.69 1.81 -10.86
N LYS A 7 -6.00 2.80 -11.42
CA LYS A 7 -4.84 2.55 -12.31
C LYS A 7 -3.94 3.77 -12.40
N SER A 8 -2.64 3.57 -12.61
CA SER A 8 -1.70 4.63 -12.98
C SER A 8 -1.74 4.90 -14.49
N CYS A 9 -1.93 6.16 -14.90
CA CYS A 9 -1.93 6.58 -16.31
C CYS A 9 -0.59 7.15 -16.80
N GLY A 10 0.42 7.23 -15.91
CA GLY A 10 1.69 7.91 -16.21
C GLY A 10 1.60 9.43 -16.03
N ASN A 11 2.72 10.15 -16.14
CA ASN A 11 2.78 11.62 -15.97
C ASN A 11 2.12 12.14 -14.66
N TYR A 12 2.31 11.42 -13.55
CA TYR A 12 1.71 11.75 -12.25
C TYR A 12 0.17 11.76 -12.23
N LEU A 13 -0.48 11.07 -13.19
CA LEU A 13 -1.93 10.89 -13.27
C LEU A 13 -2.35 9.49 -12.89
N PHE A 14 -3.49 9.41 -12.20
CA PHE A 14 -4.13 8.17 -11.82
C PHE A 14 -5.63 8.23 -12.16
N THR A 15 -6.17 7.10 -12.58
CA THR A 15 -7.62 6.89 -12.62
C THR A 15 -8.08 6.53 -11.22
N ALA A 16 -9.09 7.21 -10.71
CA ALA A 16 -9.68 6.96 -9.41
C ALA A 16 -11.20 6.82 -9.50
N MET A 17 -11.77 5.92 -8.72
CA MET A 17 -13.22 5.74 -8.62
C MET A 17 -13.75 6.63 -7.49
N THR A 18 -14.81 7.38 -7.80
CA THR A 18 -15.53 8.22 -6.84
C THR A 18 -16.50 7.38 -6.01
N GLU A 19 -17.06 7.98 -4.95
CA GLU A 19 -18.11 7.34 -4.14
C GLU A 19 -19.39 7.05 -4.93
N HIS A 20 -19.60 7.73 -6.05
CA HIS A 20 -20.71 7.48 -7.00
C HIS A 20 -20.43 6.33 -7.98
N GLY A 21 -19.22 5.76 -7.95
CA GLY A 21 -18.81 4.71 -8.88
C GLY A 21 -18.33 5.22 -10.25
N GLU A 22 -18.15 6.54 -10.40
CA GLU A 22 -17.60 7.12 -11.62
C GLU A 22 -16.06 7.14 -11.59
N GLU A 23 -15.42 6.78 -12.70
CA GLU A 23 -13.98 6.90 -12.88
C GLU A 23 -13.59 8.33 -13.29
N VAL A 24 -12.69 8.92 -12.52
CA VAL A 24 -12.17 10.27 -12.74
C VAL A 24 -10.66 10.28 -12.74
N PHE A 25 -10.05 11.24 -13.43
CA PHE A 25 -8.60 11.44 -13.37
C PHE A 25 -8.22 12.32 -12.20
N VAL A 26 -7.22 11.87 -11.45
CA VAL A 26 -6.61 12.61 -10.34
C VAL A 26 -5.10 12.75 -10.56
N SER A 27 -4.53 13.88 -10.18
CA SER A 27 -3.09 14.13 -10.26
C SER A 27 -2.42 13.97 -8.89
N ILE A 28 -1.13 13.63 -8.89
CA ILE A 28 -0.29 13.74 -7.70
C ILE A 28 0.24 15.18 -7.61
N PRO A 29 0.01 15.89 -6.48
CA PRO A 29 0.59 17.19 -6.22
C PRO A 29 2.11 17.14 -6.30
N GLU A 30 2.72 18.23 -6.78
CA GLU A 30 4.16 18.31 -6.98
C GLU A 30 4.98 17.97 -5.72
N ARG A 31 4.47 18.37 -4.54
CA ARG A 31 5.08 18.07 -3.24
C ARG A 31 5.22 16.57 -2.93
N PHE A 32 4.37 15.73 -3.52
CA PHE A 32 4.36 14.30 -3.24
C PHE A 32 5.06 13.45 -4.31
N ARG A 33 5.39 14.04 -5.47
CA ARG A 33 5.97 13.31 -6.62
C ARG A 33 7.29 12.59 -6.31
N ASN A 34 8.06 13.10 -5.33
CA ASN A 34 9.36 12.55 -4.95
C ASN A 34 9.39 11.88 -3.57
N THR A 35 8.30 12.00 -2.80
CA THR A 35 8.27 11.59 -1.38
C THR A 35 7.34 10.42 -1.14
N PHE A 36 6.29 10.26 -1.95
CA PHE A 36 5.29 9.22 -1.75
C PHE A 36 5.11 8.35 -2.98
N TYR A 37 5.05 7.05 -2.75
CA TYR A 37 4.72 6.05 -3.75
C TYR A 37 3.23 5.73 -3.66
N PHE A 38 2.50 6.02 -4.74
CA PHE A 38 1.08 5.70 -4.86
C PHE A 38 0.93 4.41 -5.65
N ALA A 39 0.34 3.40 -5.02
CA ALA A 39 -0.01 2.14 -5.67
C ALA A 39 -1.47 2.15 -6.11
N GLN A 40 -1.75 1.45 -7.21
CA GLN A 40 -3.11 1.03 -7.55
C GLN A 40 -3.70 0.23 -6.38
N GLY A 41 -4.99 0.44 -6.10
CA GLY A 41 -5.71 -0.16 -4.98
C GLY A 41 -5.74 0.70 -3.70
N GLY A 42 -4.95 1.77 -3.64
CA GLY A 42 -4.97 2.66 -2.48
C GLY A 42 -6.26 3.48 -2.37
N PHE A 43 -6.73 3.71 -1.15
CA PHE A 43 -7.68 4.77 -0.86
C PHE A 43 -6.96 6.08 -0.63
N VAL A 44 -7.46 7.16 -1.23
CA VAL A 44 -6.88 8.49 -1.11
C VAL A 44 -7.95 9.54 -0.89
N VAL A 45 -7.56 10.64 -0.24
CA VAL A 45 -8.37 11.85 -0.17
C VAL A 45 -7.85 12.82 -1.21
N CYS A 46 -8.72 13.23 -2.11
CA CYS A 46 -8.41 14.19 -3.15
C CYS A 46 -9.04 15.55 -2.84
N SER A 47 -8.32 16.63 -3.17
CA SER A 47 -8.84 17.99 -3.22
C SER A 47 -9.44 18.24 -4.61
N PRO A 48 -10.63 18.86 -4.72
CA PRO A 48 -11.17 19.23 -6.03
C PRO A 48 -10.23 20.21 -6.74
N LEU A 49 -10.16 20.12 -8.07
CA LEU A 49 -9.34 20.97 -8.91
C LEU A 49 -10.16 21.47 -10.12
N ASP A 50 -10.07 22.75 -10.45
CA ASP A 50 -10.74 23.38 -11.61
C ASP A 50 -10.02 23.08 -12.94
N SER A 51 -9.62 21.83 -13.15
CA SER A 51 -8.96 21.40 -14.39
C SER A 51 -9.91 20.69 -15.34
N LYS A 52 -9.75 20.96 -16.65
CA LYS A 52 -10.62 20.37 -17.71
C LYS A 52 -10.48 18.85 -17.83
N LYS A 53 -9.29 18.31 -17.53
CA LYS A 53 -8.97 16.87 -17.63
C LYS A 53 -8.86 16.17 -16.27
N VAL A 54 -8.50 16.89 -15.22
CA VAL A 54 -8.21 16.34 -13.89
C VAL A 54 -9.24 16.87 -12.92
N LYS A 55 -9.95 15.98 -12.22
CA LYS A 55 -11.02 16.36 -11.30
C LYS A 55 -10.53 16.72 -9.90
N GLY A 56 -9.30 16.33 -9.56
CA GLY A 56 -8.71 16.67 -8.29
C GLY A 56 -7.28 16.19 -8.12
N GLU A 57 -6.67 16.64 -7.03
CA GLU A 57 -5.30 16.29 -6.68
C GLU A 57 -5.25 15.47 -5.39
N ILE A 58 -4.38 14.47 -5.33
CA ILE A 58 -4.25 13.58 -4.18
C ILE A 58 -3.61 14.31 -3.00
N ARG A 59 -4.35 14.50 -1.90
CA ARG A 59 -3.86 15.20 -0.69
C ARG A 59 -3.23 14.26 0.33
N THR A 60 -3.86 13.11 0.58
CA THR A 60 -3.36 12.12 1.54
C THR A 60 -3.79 10.71 1.15
N VAL A 61 -3.00 9.72 1.55
CA VAL A 61 -3.34 8.30 1.47
C VAL A 61 -4.08 7.90 2.75
N LEU A 62 -5.09 7.04 2.62
CA LEU A 62 -5.83 6.46 3.72
C LEU A 62 -5.29 5.06 3.99
N GLN A 63 -4.76 4.84 5.20
CA GLN A 63 -4.35 3.51 5.64
C GLN A 63 -5.52 2.75 6.26
N LYS A 64 -5.35 1.44 6.48
CA LYS A 64 -6.37 0.56 7.07
C LYS A 64 -6.94 1.11 8.38
N ASP A 65 -6.10 1.70 9.22
CA ASP A 65 -6.56 2.24 10.51
C ASP A 65 -7.35 3.55 10.35
N ASN A 66 -6.98 4.40 9.39
CA ASN A 66 -7.81 5.57 9.04
C ASN A 66 -9.18 5.15 8.52
N ILE A 67 -9.22 4.09 7.70
CA ILE A 67 -10.48 3.56 7.16
C ILE A 67 -11.36 3.02 8.29
N LYS A 68 -10.80 2.22 9.22
CA LYS A 68 -11.52 1.74 10.41
C LYS A 68 -12.10 2.89 11.24
N ALA A 69 -11.31 3.94 11.50
CA ALA A 69 -11.78 5.11 12.23
C ALA A 69 -12.95 5.79 11.50
N LEU A 70 -12.84 5.98 10.17
CA LEU A 70 -13.91 6.57 9.37
C LEU A 70 -15.18 5.71 9.32
N ILE A 71 -15.05 4.38 9.34
CA ILE A 71 -16.18 3.45 9.41
C ILE A 71 -16.88 3.59 10.77
N ASN A 72 -16.12 3.60 11.86
CA ASN A 72 -16.67 3.76 13.21
C ASN A 72 -17.39 5.11 13.38
N GLU A 73 -16.91 6.16 12.72
CA GLU A 73 -17.56 7.48 12.68
C GLU A 73 -18.77 7.54 11.73
N GLY A 74 -19.06 6.48 10.95
CA GLY A 74 -20.14 6.47 9.96
C GLY A 74 -19.89 7.40 8.76
N ARG A 75 -18.64 7.79 8.51
CA ARG A 75 -18.22 8.72 7.44
C ARG A 75 -17.63 7.98 6.24
N TRP A 76 -17.59 6.66 6.27
CA TRP A 76 -17.06 5.82 5.20
C TRP A 76 -18.13 5.52 4.14
N PRO A 77 -17.88 5.78 2.85
CA PRO A 77 -18.81 5.42 1.79
C PRO A 77 -18.92 3.91 1.62
N GLU A 78 -20.14 3.39 1.63
CA GLU A 78 -20.42 1.95 1.52
C GLU A 78 -19.97 1.36 0.18
N THR A 79 -19.94 2.18 -0.87
CA THR A 79 -19.42 1.83 -2.20
C THR A 79 -17.95 1.43 -2.20
N PHE A 80 -17.17 1.90 -1.23
CA PHE A 80 -15.77 1.52 -1.06
C PHE A 80 -15.57 0.23 -0.26
N THR A 81 -16.55 -0.20 0.53
CA THR A 81 -16.49 -1.43 1.33
C THR A 81 -16.30 -2.67 0.46
N VAL A 82 -16.92 -2.71 -0.72
CA VAL A 82 -16.81 -3.81 -1.70
C VAL A 82 -15.37 -3.97 -2.24
N ASN A 83 -14.62 -2.87 -2.33
CA ASN A 83 -13.25 -2.88 -2.87
C ASN A 83 -12.21 -3.31 -1.82
N ILE A 84 -12.45 -3.01 -0.54
CA ILE A 84 -11.56 -3.45 0.56
C ILE A 84 -11.47 -4.98 0.62
N SER A 85 -12.58 -5.69 0.40
CA SER A 85 -12.64 -7.16 0.42
C SER A 85 -11.86 -7.82 -0.71
N LYS A 86 -11.62 -7.13 -1.84
CA LYS A 86 -10.84 -7.68 -2.96
C LYS A 86 -9.33 -7.54 -2.77
N GLU A 87 -8.89 -6.50 -2.06
CA GLU A 87 -7.48 -6.13 -1.96
C GLU A 87 -6.77 -6.65 -0.71
N SER A 88 -7.50 -7.10 0.32
CA SER A 88 -6.90 -7.81 1.46
C SER A 88 -6.14 -9.09 1.07
N SER A 89 -6.27 -9.53 -0.18
CA SER A 89 -5.60 -10.70 -0.76
C SER A 89 -4.15 -10.43 -1.20
N ILE A 90 -3.70 -9.16 -1.28
CA ILE A 90 -2.34 -8.83 -1.76
C ILE A 90 -1.63 -7.97 -0.72
N LYS A 91 -0.91 -8.63 0.19
CA LYS A 91 0.14 -8.17 1.11
C LYS A 91 -0.05 -8.79 2.49
N ASN A 92 0.24 -10.09 2.59
CA ASN A 92 0.79 -10.66 3.82
C ASN A 92 1.70 -11.87 3.57
N ASP A 93 2.46 -11.90 2.46
CA ASP A 93 3.41 -13.00 2.15
C ASP A 93 4.83 -12.74 2.66
N ASN A 94 4.99 -11.97 3.75
CA ASN A 94 6.27 -11.78 4.44
C ASN A 94 6.27 -12.37 5.86
N TYR A 95 5.33 -13.26 6.17
CA TYR A 95 5.44 -14.14 7.34
C TYR A 95 6.08 -15.45 6.87
N ILE A 96 7.37 -15.61 7.15
CA ILE A 96 8.00 -16.93 7.07
C ILE A 96 7.33 -17.77 8.17
N PRO A 97 6.77 -18.96 7.87
CA PRO A 97 6.23 -19.84 8.90
C PRO A 97 7.32 -20.17 9.92
N GLU A 98 6.98 -20.20 11.21
CA GLU A 98 7.90 -20.45 12.33
C GLU A 98 8.72 -21.75 12.12
N ASP A 99 8.14 -22.73 11.42
CA ASP A 99 8.77 -24.01 11.05
C ASP A 99 9.87 -23.92 9.99
N MET A 100 10.03 -22.77 9.31
CA MET A 100 11.14 -22.49 8.38
C MET A 100 12.20 -21.56 8.98
N LEU A 101 12.03 -21.09 10.22
CA LEU A 101 13.10 -20.39 10.91
C LEU A 101 14.20 -21.40 11.25
N PRO A 102 15.47 -21.13 10.90
CA PRO A 102 16.56 -21.94 11.41
C PRO A 102 16.50 -21.86 12.94
N SER A 103 16.33 -23.01 13.59
CA SER A 103 16.38 -23.12 15.05
C SER A 103 17.66 -22.43 15.53
N SER A 104 17.53 -21.31 16.25
CA SER A 104 18.61 -20.74 17.04
C SER A 104 18.83 -21.63 18.26
N SER A 105 19.35 -22.83 18.01
CA SER A 105 19.86 -23.71 19.04
C SER A 105 21.38 -23.65 18.95
N ASP A 106 21.90 -22.75 19.79
CA ASP A 106 23.16 -22.80 20.53
C ASP A 106 24.42 -23.31 19.80
N SER A 107 25.36 -22.38 19.62
CA SER A 107 26.74 -22.62 19.23
C SER A 107 27.38 -23.62 20.18
N SER A 108 27.73 -24.81 19.68
CA SER A 108 28.77 -25.63 20.32
C SER A 108 30.00 -25.57 19.42
N ASP A 109 30.96 -24.74 19.85
CA ASP A 109 32.35 -24.79 19.43
C ASP A 109 32.84 -26.23 19.58
N THR A 110 33.19 -26.86 18.46
CA THR A 110 34.14 -27.98 18.46
C THR A 110 35.30 -27.58 17.58
N GLU A 111 36.27 -26.92 18.20
CA GLU A 111 37.64 -26.84 17.73
C GLU A 111 38.14 -28.26 17.38
N SER A 112 38.41 -28.48 16.09
CA SER A 112 39.07 -29.70 15.61
C SER A 112 40.28 -29.28 14.81
N GLU A 113 41.42 -29.23 15.50
CA GLU A 113 42.74 -29.09 14.89
C GLU A 113 43.15 -30.45 14.30
N CYS A 114 43.39 -30.50 12.98
CA CYS A 114 44.16 -31.59 12.38
C CYS A 114 45.32 -31.00 11.58
N ILE A 115 46.45 -30.83 12.28
CA ILE A 115 47.76 -30.61 11.67
C ILE A 115 48.18 -31.94 11.04
N SER A 116 48.17 -32.01 9.72
CA SER A 116 48.85 -33.07 8.98
C SER A 116 50.34 -32.72 8.87
N ASP A 117 51.15 -33.26 9.77
CA ASP A 117 52.60 -33.22 9.67
C ASP A 117 53.07 -34.04 8.47
N ASN A 118 53.95 -33.42 7.70
CA ASN A 118 54.54 -33.93 6.48
C ASN A 118 55.97 -34.38 6.80
N ASN A 119 56.25 -35.68 6.78
CA ASN A 119 57.62 -36.22 6.68
C ASN A 119 57.63 -37.64 6.11
#